data_AF-A0A496ZEQ0-F1
#
_entry.id   AF-A0A496ZEQ0-F1
#
_cell.length_a   1.000
_cell.length_b   1.000
_cell.length_c   1.000
_cell.angle_alpha   90.00
_cell.angle_beta   90.00
_cell.angle_gamma   90.00
#
_symmetry.space_group_name_H-M   'P 1'
#
loop_
_entity.id
_entity.type
_entity.pdbx_description
1 polymer ?
#
loop_
_entity_poly.entity_id
_entity_poly.type
_entity_poly.pdbx_seq_one_letter_code
_entity_poly.pdbx_strand_id
1 'polypeptide(L)' 'MVFYPPVTIANIIQKIDYQTLLLPAIQREFVWKHNDIELLFDSLMRDYPIGSLLLWRVEGLATKCAKEAT' A
#
# COMPACT_ATOMS: atom_id res chain seq x y z
N MET A 1 13.85 6.33 -12.58
CA MET A 1 12.72 5.97 -11.70
C MET A 1 13.00 4.57 -11.16
N VAL A 2 13.05 4.38 -9.85
CA VAL A 2 13.48 3.10 -9.25
C VAL A 2 12.33 2.10 -9.33
N PHE A 3 12.49 1.06 -10.15
CA PHE A 3 11.54 -0.05 -10.25
C PHE A 3 11.71 -0.95 -9.03
N TYR A 4 10.70 -1.01 -8.17
CA TYR A 4 10.66 -2.00 -7.08
C TYR A 4 10.18 -3.34 -7.63
N PRO A 5 10.70 -4.48 -7.12
CA PRO A 5 10.18 -5.79 -7.51
C PRO A 5 8.68 -5.89 -7.20
N PRO A 6 7.92 -6.67 -7.98
CA PRO A 6 6.50 -6.89 -7.70
C PRO A 6 6.37 -7.47 -6.28
N VAL A 7 5.56 -6.80 -5.46
CA VAL A 7 5.25 -7.21 -4.09
C VAL A 7 3.78 -7.60 -4.02
N THR A 8 3.46 -8.62 -3.23
CA THR A 8 2.07 -9.03 -3.02
C THR A 8 1.37 -8.04 -2.07
N ILE A 9 0.07 -7.83 -2.28
CA ILE A 9 -0.74 -7.00 -1.38
C ILE A 9 -0.66 -7.50 0.06
N ALA A 10 -0.65 -8.83 0.26
CA ALA A 10 -0.51 -9.45 1.57
C ALA A 10 0.76 -9.00 2.32
N ASN A 11 1.89 -8.92 1.62
CA ASN A 11 3.15 -8.47 2.22
C ASN A 11 3.07 -6.97 2.59
N ILE A 12 2.41 -6.16 1.78
CA ILE A 12 2.22 -4.74 2.07
C ILE A 12 1.34 -4.55 3.30
N ILE A 13 0.24 -5.29 3.41
CA ILE A 13 -0.64 -5.26 4.59
C ILE A 13 0.15 -5.62 5.85
N GLN A 14 0.93 -6.71 5.82
CA GLN A 14 1.79 -7.07 6.94
C GLN A 14 2.76 -5.95 7.32
N LYS A 15 3.38 -5.28 6.34
CA LYS A 15 4.28 -4.14 6.62
C LYS A 15 3.56 -2.94 7.22
N ILE A 16 2.27 -2.75 6.93
CA ILE A 16 1.44 -1.72 7.57
C ILE A 16 1.17 -2.11 9.02
N ASP A 17 0.83 -3.38 9.27
CA ASP A 17 0.60 -3.90 10.63
C ASP A 17 1.85 -3.77 11.51
N TYR A 18 3.03 -4.07 10.96
CA TYR A 18 4.33 -3.89 11.63
C TYR A 18 4.83 -2.43 11.64
N GLN A 19 3.98 -1.45 11.32
CA GLN A 19 4.30 -0.01 11.29
C GLN A 19 5.54 0.36 10.46
N THR A 20 5.93 -0.52 9.53
CA THR A 20 7.05 -0.29 8.60
C THR A 20 6.61 0.57 7.42
N LEU A 21 5.33 0.48 7.06
CA LEU A 21 4.66 1.35 6.10
C LEU A 21 3.50 2.06 6.81
N LEU A 22 3.37 3.35 6.60
CA LEU A 22 2.29 4.16 7.17
C LEU A 22 1.37 4.63 6.05
N LEU A 23 0.06 4.52 6.28
CA LEU A 23 -0.93 5.15 5.43
C LEU A 23 -1.07 6.62 5.86
N PRO A 24 -1.00 7.57 4.91
CA PRO A 24 -1.14 8.97 5.25
C PRO A 24 -2.58 9.27 5.69
N ALA A 25 -2.72 10.08 6.75
CA ALA A 25 -4.03 10.49 7.26
C ALA A 25 -4.86 11.31 6.23
N ILE A 26 -4.22 11.84 5.19
CA ILE A 26 -4.87 12.61 4.11
C ILE A 26 -5.50 11.72 3.02
N GLN A 27 -5.52 10.40 3.20
CA GLN A 27 -6.15 9.51 2.23
C GLN A 27 -7.66 9.77 2.15
N ARG A 28 -8.15 10.08 0.95
CA ARG A 28 -9.58 10.25 0.69
C ARG A 28 -10.33 8.95 1.01
N GLU A 29 -11.57 9.10 1.48
CA GLU A 29 -12.50 7.99 1.64
C GLU A 29 -12.61 7.15 0.36
N PHE A 30 -12.83 5.85 0.55
CA PHE A 30 -12.97 4.91 -0.55
C PHE A 30 -14.29 5.17 -1.31
N VAL A 31 -14.18 5.51 -2.59
CA VAL A 31 -15.34 5.93 -3.43
C VAL A 31 -15.77 4.91 -4.47
N TRP A 32 -15.17 3.72 -4.52
CA TRP A 32 -15.50 2.75 -5.57
C TRP A 32 -16.92 2.21 -5.39
N LYS A 33 -17.63 2.10 -6.51
CA LYS A 33 -18.96 1.49 -6.59
C LYS A 33 -18.82 -0.01 -6.78
N HIS A 34 -19.93 -0.75 -6.62
CA HIS A 34 -19.94 -2.20 -6.76
C HIS A 34 -19.34 -2.70 -8.09
N ASN A 35 -19.76 -2.09 -9.20
CA ASN A 35 -19.27 -2.45 -10.54
C ASN A 35 -17.76 -2.25 -10.71
N ASP A 36 -17.17 -1.25 -10.04
CA ASP A 36 -15.73 -1.00 -10.11
C ASP A 36 -14.93 -2.13 -9.43
N ILE A 37 -15.49 -2.68 -8.35
CA ILE A 37 -14.92 -3.83 -7.64
C ILE A 37 -15.01 -5.09 -8.53
N GLU A 38 -16.14 -5.33 -9.18
CA GLU A 38 -16.31 -6.45 -10.12
C GLU A 38 -15.30 -6.40 -11.27
N LEU A 39 -15.07 -5.21 -11.83
CA LEU A 39 -14.07 -5.01 -12.90
C LEU A 39 -12.64 -5.25 -12.41
N LEU A 40 -12.33 -4.88 -11.16
CA LEU A 40 -11.04 -5.21 -10.57
C LEU A 40 -10.87 -6.73 -10.45
N PHE A 41 -11.88 -7.44 -9.98
CA PHE A 41 -11.83 -8.90 -9.86
C PHE A 41 -11.69 -9.59 -11.23
N ASP A 42 -12.40 -9.13 -12.25
CA ASP A 42 -12.23 -9.64 -13.64
C ASP A 42 -10.80 -9.40 -14.14
N SER A 43 -10.20 -8.25 -13.81
CA SER A 43 -8.80 -7.95 -14.17
C SER A 43 -7.82 -8.87 -13.44
N LEU A 44 -8.06 -9.16 -12.17
CA LEU A 44 -7.26 -10.09 -11.36
C LEU A 44 -7.35 -11.52 -11.90
N MET A 45 -8.55 -11.99 -12.30
CA MET A 45 -8.74 -13.33 -12.87
C MET A 45 -8.05 -13.53 -14.22
N ARG A 46 -7.75 -12.43 -14.93
CA ARG A 46 -7.03 -12.43 -16.21
C ARG A 46 -5.53 -12.18 -16.05
N ASP A 47 -5.03 -12.23 -14.80
CA ASP A 47 -3.62 -11.99 -14.46
C ASP A 47 -3.09 -10.62 -14.95
N TYR A 48 -3.96 -9.61 -15.08
CA TYR A 48 -3.51 -8.26 -15.43
C TYR A 48 -2.78 -7.62 -14.23
N PRO A 49 -1.63 -6.94 -14.46
CA PRO A 49 -0.92 -6.27 -13.39
C PRO A 49 -1.77 -5.11 -12.84
N ILE A 50 -2.07 -5.17 -11.54
CA ILE A 50 -2.90 -4.17 -10.88
C ILE A 50 -2.07 -2.99 -10.37
N GLY A 51 -2.08 -1.91 -11.16
CA GLY A 51 -1.68 -0.58 -10.72
C GLY A 51 -0.22 -0.42 -10.27
N SER A 52 0.07 0.72 -9.65
CA SER A 52 1.35 1.03 -9.03
C SER A 52 1.11 1.71 -7.68
N LEU A 53 1.98 1.46 -6.72
CA LEU A 53 1.93 2.09 -5.40
C LEU A 53 3.05 3.11 -5.28
N LEU A 54 2.70 4.32 -4.85
CA LEU A 54 3.66 5.35 -4.55
C LEU A 54 4.17 5.17 -3.12
N LEU A 55 5.48 4.96 -2.97
CA LEU A 55 6.15 4.86 -1.68
C LEU A 55 7.04 6.07 -1.49
N TRP A 56 6.83 6.80 -0.41
CA TRP A 56 7.72 7.88 0.00
C TRP A 56 8.60 7.41 1.16
N ARG A 57 9.92 7.44 0.95
CA ARG A 57 10.89 7.29 2.03
C ARG A 57 11.05 8.62 2.76
N VAL A 58 10.59 8.67 4.00
CA VAL A 58 10.78 9.84 4.87
C VAL A 58 12.12 9.69 5.59
N GLU A 59 13.15 10.38 5.10
CA GLU A 59 14.44 10.48 5.79
C GLU A 59 14.44 11.75 6.65
N GLY A 60 13.91 11.66 7.87
CA GLY A 60 13.91 12.80 8.81
C GLY A 60 13.09 12.58 10.08
N LEU A 61 13.80 12.50 11.23
CA LEU A 61 13.40 12.65 12.65
C LEU A 61 12.15 11.91 13.21
N ALA A 62 11.25 11.35 12.39
CA ALA A 62 10.07 10.59 12.83
C ALA A 62 10.40 9.12 13.19
N THR A 63 11.66 8.71 13.09
CA THR A 63 12.11 7.35 13.42
C THR A 63 12.19 7.06 14.92
N LYS A 64 11.81 8.01 15.79
CA LYS A 64 11.77 7.77 17.24
C LYS A 64 10.52 7.01 17.70
N CYS A 65 9.36 7.18 17.06
CA CYS A 65 8.12 6.58 17.57
C CYS A 65 8.06 5.05 17.42
N ALA A 66 8.74 4.46 16.43
CA ALA A 66 8.75 2.99 16.25
C ALA A 66 9.86 2.28 17.04
N LYS A 67 10.73 3.02 17.75
CA LYS A 67 11.84 2.45 18.55
C LYS A 67 11.60 2.47 20.06
N GLU A 68 10.46 2.98 20.53
CA GLU A 68 10.11 3.05 21.96
C GLU A 68 9.03 2.04 22.38
N ALA A 69 8.76 1.02 21.56
CA ALA A 69 7.90 -0.11 21.91
C ALA A 69 8.60 -1.45 21.67
N THR A 70 9.75 -1.66 22.32
CA THR A 70 10.24 -2.94 22.90
C THR A 70 11.56 -2.67 23.61
#